data_AF-A0A9W9RIZ2-F1
#
_entry.id   AF-A0A9W9RIZ2-F1
#
_cell.length_a   1.000
_cell.length_b   1.000
_cell.length_c   1.000
_cell.angle_alpha   90.00
_cell.angle_beta   90.00
_cell.angle_gamma   90.00
#
_symmetry.space_group_name_H-M   'P 1'
#
loop_
_entity.id
_entity.type
_entity.pdbx_description
1 polymer ?
#
loop_
_entity_poly.entity_id
_entity_poly.type
_entity_poly.pdbx_seq_one_letter_code
_entity_poly.pdbx_strand_id
1 'polypeptide(L)'
;WVHGPPWTKSVTAGKSRPPALHHHLFRGLCAYTSLNYLPRHITMASGYGNNGGRSRCYPFWQEVLGCYVVNSGEGESGKKKCVPALEDYHECLHHRKEALRTMKMQAAYRKAEAAHPRENAPKAEQIRSLGLLGKEEEAANVLAQR
;
A
#
# COMPACT_ATOMS: atom_id res chain seq x y z
N TRP A 1 -0.20 3.01 -67.92
CA TRP A 1 -0.47 4.44 -67.73
C TRP A 1 -1.96 4.58 -67.52
N VAL A 2 -2.33 4.56 -66.24
CA VAL A 2 -3.43 3.75 -65.72
C VAL A 2 -4.44 4.64 -65.01
N HIS A 3 -5.69 4.45 -65.46
CA HIS A 3 -6.98 4.53 -64.78
C HIS A 3 -7.43 5.83 -64.09
N GLY A 4 -8.52 6.38 -64.66
CA GLY A 4 -9.47 7.20 -63.93
C GLY A 4 -10.42 6.37 -63.06
N PRO A 5 -11.64 6.87 -62.86
CA PRO A 5 -12.29 7.12 -61.57
C PRO A 5 -13.26 5.93 -61.25
N PRO A 6 -14.26 5.92 -60.33
CA PRO A 6 -15.02 7.09 -59.87
C PRO A 6 -15.86 6.91 -58.57
N TRP A 7 -16.87 7.79 -58.36
CA TRP A 7 -18.08 7.55 -57.53
C TRP A 7 -17.86 7.49 -55.99
N THR A 8 -18.81 7.78 -55.09
CA THR A 8 -20.08 8.52 -55.05
C THR A 8 -20.52 8.52 -53.59
N LYS A 9 -21.40 9.47 -53.29
CA LYS A 9 -22.41 9.49 -52.25
C LYS A 9 -22.90 8.12 -51.71
N SER A 10 -23.32 8.20 -50.44
CA SER A 10 -24.51 7.59 -49.83
C SER A 10 -24.58 6.07 -49.62
N VAL A 11 -24.70 5.67 -48.35
CA VAL A 11 -25.61 4.60 -47.93
C VAL A 11 -26.40 5.10 -46.72
N THR A 12 -27.67 5.41 -46.96
CA THR A 12 -28.74 5.35 -45.96
C THR A 12 -29.13 3.89 -45.69
N ALA A 13 -29.74 3.69 -44.53
CA ALA A 13 -30.59 2.56 -44.14
C ALA A 13 -29.91 1.36 -43.46
N GLY A 14 -30.36 1.12 -42.23
CA GLY A 14 -30.00 -0.06 -41.45
C GLY A 14 -30.68 -0.10 -40.09
N LYS A 15 -32.00 0.12 -40.06
CA LYS A 15 -32.82 -0.15 -38.86
C LYS A 15 -32.88 -1.65 -38.66
N SER A 16 -32.03 -2.19 -37.81
CA SER A 16 -32.16 -3.55 -37.27
C SER A 16 -32.36 -3.48 -35.76
N ARG A 17 -33.62 -3.61 -35.31
CA ARG A 17 -33.91 -4.19 -33.99
C ARG A 17 -33.83 -5.71 -34.14
N PRO A 18 -33.19 -6.40 -33.20
CA PRO A 18 -33.97 -7.29 -32.33
C PRO A 18 -33.34 -7.42 -30.92
N PRO A 19 -33.84 -8.30 -30.04
CA PRO A 19 -35.19 -8.34 -29.49
C PRO A 19 -35.17 -8.14 -27.96
N ALA A 20 -36.36 -7.99 -27.39
CA ALA A 20 -36.60 -7.86 -25.96
C ALA A 20 -35.94 -8.99 -25.15
N LEU A 21 -35.15 -8.63 -24.14
CA LEU A 21 -34.96 -9.43 -22.93
C LEU A 21 -34.34 -8.55 -21.83
N HIS A 22 -34.88 -8.70 -20.63
CA HIS A 22 -34.47 -8.08 -19.36
C HIS A 22 -34.92 -6.66 -19.08
N HIS A 23 -36.24 -6.55 -18.87
CA HIS A 23 -36.93 -5.54 -18.06
C HIS A 23 -36.65 -5.68 -16.54
N HIS A 24 -35.45 -6.10 -16.16
CA HIS A 24 -35.04 -6.22 -14.75
C HIS A 24 -33.64 -5.65 -14.63
N LEU A 25 -33.53 -4.42 -14.10
CA LEU A 25 -32.40 -3.86 -13.33
C LEU A 25 -32.44 -2.32 -13.24
N PHE A 26 -33.44 -1.62 -13.78
CA PHE A 26 -33.62 -0.16 -13.61
C PHE A 26 -34.44 0.23 -12.35
N ARG A 27 -34.31 -0.54 -11.27
CA ARG A 27 -34.89 -0.21 -9.95
C ARG A 27 -33.86 -0.29 -8.80
N GLY A 28 -32.57 -0.18 -9.12
CA GLY A 28 -31.49 -0.34 -8.12
C GLY A 28 -30.63 0.90 -7.84
N LEU A 29 -30.74 1.98 -8.64
CA LEU A 29 -29.76 3.09 -8.59
C LEU A 29 -30.06 4.22 -7.59
N CYS A 30 -31.12 4.13 -6.78
CA CYS A 30 -31.46 5.20 -5.81
C CYS A 30 -31.04 4.91 -4.35
N ALA A 31 -30.31 3.83 -4.05
CA ALA A 31 -30.01 3.47 -2.66
C ALA A 31 -28.52 3.23 -2.35
N TYR A 32 -27.58 3.57 -3.25
CA TYR A 32 -26.15 3.28 -3.03
C TYR A 32 -25.24 4.49 -2.83
N THR A 33 -25.76 5.71 -2.90
CA THR A 33 -24.98 6.95 -2.70
C THR A 33 -25.04 7.52 -1.28
N SER A 34 -25.69 6.84 -0.32
CA SER A 34 -25.84 7.35 1.06
C SER A 34 -25.05 6.59 2.14
N LEU A 35 -24.10 5.71 1.79
CA LEU A 35 -23.28 4.99 2.77
C LEU A 35 -21.77 5.31 2.75
N ASN A 36 -21.33 6.27 1.93
CA ASN A 36 -19.92 6.68 1.85
C ASN A 36 -19.66 8.12 2.31
N TYR A 37 -20.43 8.60 3.29
CA TYR A 37 -20.15 9.83 4.04
C TYR A 37 -20.18 9.57 5.55
N LEU A 38 -19.62 8.44 6.00
CA LEU A 38 -18.96 8.49 7.30
C LEU A 38 -17.59 9.11 7.05
N PRO A 39 -17.31 10.34 7.50
CA PRO A 39 -15.95 10.61 7.91
C PRO A 39 -15.71 9.55 8.99
N ARG A 40 -14.98 8.49 8.65
CA ARG A 40 -14.27 7.70 9.63
C ARG A 40 -13.16 8.61 10.13
N HIS A 41 -13.56 9.68 10.81
CA HIS A 41 -12.77 10.40 11.75
C HIS A 41 -12.53 9.34 12.82
N ILE A 42 -11.47 8.57 12.63
CA ILE A 42 -10.80 7.93 13.73
C ILE A 42 -10.51 9.11 14.64
N THR A 43 -11.38 9.34 15.62
CA THR A 43 -11.03 10.13 16.78
C THR A 43 -9.79 9.45 17.28
N MET A 44 -8.62 10.07 17.07
CA MET A 44 -7.39 9.61 17.65
C MET A 44 -7.70 9.37 19.12
N ALA A 45 -7.66 8.10 19.54
CA ALA A 45 -7.72 7.73 20.94
C ALA A 45 -6.43 8.27 21.59
N SER A 46 -6.41 9.58 21.82
CA SER A 46 -5.48 10.36 22.61
C SER A 46 -4.04 9.84 22.63
N GLY A 47 -3.42 9.53 21.49
CA GLY A 47 -2.00 9.14 21.45
C GLY A 47 -1.60 7.89 22.26
N TYR A 48 -2.54 7.14 22.83
CA TYR A 48 -2.27 5.96 23.67
C TYR A 48 -2.18 4.69 22.82
N GLY A 49 -1.25 3.81 23.17
CA GLY A 49 -1.08 2.49 22.57
C GLY A 49 -1.91 1.43 23.28
N ASN A 50 -1.95 0.22 22.72
CA ASN A 50 -2.72 -0.93 23.25
C ASN A 50 -2.39 -1.30 24.70
N ASN A 51 -1.19 -0.93 25.19
CA ASN A 51 -0.74 -1.20 26.55
C ASN A 51 -0.98 -0.01 27.50
N GLY A 52 -1.80 0.98 27.11
CA GLY A 52 -2.10 2.18 27.90
C GLY A 52 -0.97 3.22 27.97
N GLY A 53 0.24 2.89 27.48
CA GLY A 53 1.36 3.83 27.34
C GLY A 53 1.28 4.68 26.08
N ARG A 54 2.33 5.46 25.80
CA ARG A 54 2.47 6.22 24.55
C ARG A 54 2.44 5.27 23.34
N SER A 55 1.68 5.62 22.31
CA SER A 55 1.63 4.85 21.06
C SER A 55 2.97 4.92 20.31
N ARG A 56 3.20 3.95 19.41
CA ARG A 56 4.46 3.83 18.64
C ARG A 56 4.85 5.11 17.90
N CYS A 57 3.87 5.82 17.34
CA CYS A 57 4.08 7.03 16.54
C CYS A 57 3.77 8.32 17.31
N TYR A 58 3.62 8.24 18.64
CA TYR A 58 3.36 9.42 19.47
C TYR A 58 4.45 10.49 19.39
N PRO A 59 5.77 10.18 19.36
CA PRO A 59 6.80 11.20 19.24
C PRO A 59 6.67 12.04 17.96
N PHE A 60 6.41 11.42 16.81
CA PHE A 60 6.19 12.13 15.54
C PHE A 60 4.93 13.00 15.59
N TRP A 61 3.89 12.54 16.28
CA TRP A 61 2.70 13.37 16.49
C TRP A 61 2.98 14.61 17.34
N GLN A 62 3.86 14.52 18.34
CA GLN A 62 4.28 15.68 19.13
C GLN A 62 5.01 16.71 18.27
N GLU A 63 5.84 16.28 17.32
CA GLU A 63 6.52 17.18 16.37
C GLU A 63 5.51 17.90 15.44
N VAL A 64 4.49 17.19 14.96
CA VAL A 64 3.41 17.81 14.16
C VAL A 64 2.66 18.86 14.96
N LEU A 65 2.26 18.53 16.20
CA LEU A 65 1.59 19.47 17.09
C LEU A 65 2.48 20.65 17.44
N GLY A 66 3.75 20.40 17.76
CA GLY A 66 4.73 21.44 18.05
C GLY A 66 4.87 22.41 16.88
N CYS A 67 4.99 21.89 15.65
CA CYS A 67 5.07 22.72 14.45
C CYS A 67 3.81 23.55 14.23
N TYR A 68 2.61 22.98 14.43
CA TYR A 68 1.35 23.73 14.30
C TYR A 68 1.21 24.82 15.36
N VAL A 69 1.65 24.59 16.59
CA VAL A 69 1.62 25.60 17.65
C VAL A 69 2.56 26.76 17.32
N VAL A 70 3.79 26.47 16.89
CA VAL A 70 4.80 27.49 16.53
C VAL A 70 4.34 28.34 15.35
N ASN A 71 3.65 27.76 14.36
CA ASN A 71 3.21 28.46 13.15
C ASN A 71 1.74 28.92 13.20
N SER A 72 1.11 28.91 14.37
CA SER A 72 -0.31 29.25 14.54
C SER A 72 -0.66 30.69 14.14
N GLY A 73 0.29 31.63 14.26
CA GLY A 73 0.11 33.04 13.90
C GLY A 73 -0.07 33.29 12.39
N GLU A 74 0.32 32.34 11.54
CA GLU A 74 0.22 32.46 10.08
C GLU A 74 -1.02 31.75 9.50
N GLY A 75 -1.92 31.24 10.35
CA GLY A 75 -3.14 30.56 9.90
C GLY A 75 -2.86 29.35 9.01
N GLU A 76 -3.55 29.26 7.87
CA GLU A 76 -3.46 28.10 6.97
C GLU A 76 -2.11 27.97 6.25
N SER A 77 -1.41 29.08 5.99
CA SER A 77 -0.05 29.02 5.41
C SER A 77 0.96 28.48 6.40
N GLY A 78 0.78 28.74 7.71
CA GLY A 78 1.62 28.18 8.77
C GLY A 78 1.55 26.66 8.85
N LYS A 79 0.35 26.07 8.67
CA LYS A 79 0.19 24.61 8.68
C LYS A 79 0.93 23.92 7.54
N LYS A 80 0.99 24.54 6.35
CA LYS A 80 1.69 23.99 5.18
C LYS A 80 3.19 23.86 5.40
N LYS A 81 3.79 24.67 6.29
CA LYS A 81 5.21 24.54 6.67
C LYS A 81 5.49 23.25 7.43
N CYS A 82 4.48 22.66 8.06
CA CYS A 82 4.58 21.44 8.86
C CYS A 82 4.36 20.15 8.07
N VAL A 83 4.25 20.23 6.74
CA VAL A 83 4.13 19.05 5.86
C VAL A 83 5.25 18.03 6.09
N PRO A 84 6.54 18.40 6.28
CA PRO A 84 7.59 17.41 6.55
C PRO A 84 7.34 16.59 7.82
N ALA A 85 6.98 17.25 8.94
CA ALA A 85 6.64 16.57 10.19
C ALA A 85 5.39 15.68 10.04
N LEU A 86 4.40 16.17 9.27
CA LEU A 86 3.19 15.41 8.98
C LEU A 86 3.48 14.17 8.12
N GLU A 87 4.38 14.29 7.14
CA GLU A 87 4.83 13.16 6.33
C GLU A 87 5.53 12.10 7.18
N ASP A 88 6.36 12.48 8.15
CA ASP A 88 7.03 11.55 9.06
C ASP A 88 6.04 10.81 9.96
N TYR A 89 5.01 11.51 10.45
CA TYR A 89 3.92 10.87 11.20
C TYR A 89 3.15 9.85 10.34
N HIS A 90 2.81 10.19 9.09
CA HIS A 90 2.14 9.27 8.17
C HIS A 90 3.04 8.12 7.72
N GLU A 91 4.34 8.34 7.59
CA GLU A 91 5.33 7.30 7.36
C GLU A 91 5.30 6.30 8.52
N CYS A 92 5.38 6.77 9.76
CA CYS A 92 5.35 5.87 10.92
C CYS A 92 4.04 5.05 11.01
N LEU A 93 2.90 5.63 10.64
CA LEU A 93 1.61 4.94 10.71
C LEU A 93 1.44 3.85 9.64
N HIS A 94 1.95 4.08 8.43
CA HIS A 94 1.64 3.26 7.27
C HIS A 94 2.85 2.59 6.63
N HIS A 95 4.07 2.97 7.03
CA HIS A 95 5.36 2.50 6.54
C HIS A 95 5.44 2.38 5.02
N ARG A 96 4.77 3.28 4.28
CA ARG A 96 4.66 3.18 2.81
C ARG A 96 6.01 3.37 2.13
N LYS A 97 6.82 4.32 2.60
CA LYS A 97 8.15 4.60 2.06
C LYS A 97 9.08 3.39 2.33
N GLU A 98 9.05 2.84 3.55
CA GLU A 98 9.87 1.69 3.92
C GLU A 98 9.44 0.39 3.21
N ALA A 99 8.14 0.14 3.05
CA ALA A 99 7.64 -1.02 2.30
C ALA A 99 8.14 -1.00 0.85
N LEU A 100 8.05 0.15 0.18
CA LEU A 100 8.55 0.33 -1.18
C LEU A 100 10.07 0.16 -1.27
N ARG A 101 10.81 0.68 -0.29
CA ARG A 101 12.26 0.55 -0.22
C ARG A 101 12.67 -0.92 -0.04
N THR A 102 12.07 -1.62 0.91
CA THR A 102 12.31 -3.04 1.16
C THR A 102 11.97 -3.87 -0.08
N MET A 103 10.85 -3.62 -0.76
CA MET A 103 10.51 -4.32 -2.00
C MET A 103 11.58 -4.14 -3.09
N LYS A 104 12.07 -2.92 -3.29
CA LYS A 104 13.13 -2.63 -4.26
C LYS A 104 14.45 -3.32 -3.89
N MET A 105 14.84 -3.26 -2.62
CA MET A 105 16.06 -3.91 -2.14
C MET A 105 15.98 -5.43 -2.28
N GLN A 106 14.85 -6.04 -1.92
CA GLN A 106 14.63 -7.48 -2.08
C GLN A 106 14.65 -7.91 -3.55
N ALA A 107 14.07 -7.10 -4.45
CA ALA A 107 14.12 -7.38 -5.88
C ALA A 107 15.56 -7.32 -6.42
N ALA A 108 16.34 -6.32 -6.02
CA ALA A 108 17.76 -6.22 -6.37
C ALA A 108 18.58 -7.38 -5.79
N TYR A 109 18.31 -7.76 -4.54
CA TYR A 109 18.95 -8.88 -3.86
C TYR A 109 18.70 -10.20 -4.58
N ARG A 110 17.44 -10.53 -4.89
CA ARG A 110 17.08 -11.73 -5.66
C ARG A 110 17.72 -11.76 -7.05
N LYS A 111 17.82 -10.60 -7.72
CA LYS A 111 18.51 -10.49 -9.01
C LYS A 111 20.01 -10.77 -8.88
N ALA A 112 20.64 -10.28 -7.80
CA ALA A 112 22.04 -10.52 -7.53
C ALA A 112 22.31 -11.99 -7.16
N GLU A 113 21.44 -12.63 -6.37
CA GLU A 113 21.53 -14.06 -6.03
C GLU A 113 21.41 -14.95 -7.27
N ALA A 114 20.53 -14.59 -8.22
CA ALA A 114 20.39 -15.32 -9.48
C ALA A 114 21.63 -15.17 -10.40
N ALA A 115 22.34 -14.04 -10.31
CA ALA A 115 23.55 -13.80 -11.10
C ALA A 115 24.81 -14.43 -10.46
N HIS A 116 24.86 -14.49 -9.13
CA HIS A 116 25.96 -15.05 -8.35
C HIS A 116 25.41 -15.90 -7.21
N PRO A 117 25.32 -17.23 -7.38
CA PRO A 117 24.89 -18.14 -6.32
C PRO A 117 25.79 -17.96 -5.10
N ARG A 118 25.20 -17.61 -3.95
CA ARG A 118 25.95 -17.56 -2.69
C ARG A 118 26.23 -18.99 -2.23
N GLU A 119 27.50 -19.38 -2.18
CA GLU A 119 27.91 -20.68 -1.63
C GLU A 119 27.66 -20.80 -0.11
N ASN A 120 27.60 -19.66 0.60
CA ASN A 120 27.43 -19.58 2.05
C ASN A 120 26.00 -19.16 2.48
N ALA A 121 24.97 -19.83 1.95
CA ALA A 121 23.61 -19.65 2.44
C ALA A 121 23.44 -20.34 3.82
N PRO A 122 22.81 -19.70 4.82
CA PRO A 122 22.63 -20.30 6.13
C PRO A 122 21.75 -21.55 6.04
N LYS A 123 22.28 -22.70 6.49
CA LYS A 123 21.54 -23.96 6.55
C LYS A 123 20.40 -23.84 7.58
N ALA A 124 19.29 -24.55 7.34
CA ALA A 124 18.11 -24.52 8.22
C ALA A 124 18.44 -24.88 9.69
N GLU A 125 19.41 -25.77 9.90
CA GLU A 125 19.95 -26.15 11.22
C GLU A 125 20.56 -24.97 11.96
N GLN A 126 21.34 -24.13 11.26
CA GLN A 126 22.06 -23.00 11.84
C GLN A 126 21.11 -21.86 12.25
N ILE A 127 19.98 -21.70 11.55
CA ILE A 127 18.93 -20.74 11.91
C ILE A 127 18.18 -21.22 13.17
N ARG A 128 17.90 -22.53 13.27
CA ARG A 128 17.18 -23.12 14.42
C ARG A 128 18.01 -23.17 15.69
N SER A 129 19.32 -23.42 15.57
CA SER A 129 20.24 -23.36 16.71
C SER A 129 20.62 -21.92 17.09
N LEU A 130 20.06 -20.90 16.43
CA LEU A 130 20.44 -19.48 16.57
C LEU A 130 21.96 -19.25 16.44
N GLY A 131 22.67 -20.14 15.76
CA GLY A 131 24.13 -20.11 15.63
C GLY A 131 24.92 -20.63 16.83
N LEU A 132 24.31 -21.35 17.78
CA LEU A 132 25.04 -21.96 18.90
C LEU A 132 25.94 -23.11 18.40
N LEU A 133 27.25 -22.95 18.59
CA LEU A 133 28.27 -23.98 18.30
C LEU A 133 28.08 -25.17 19.24
N GLY A 134 28.08 -26.40 18.69
CA GLY A 134 27.99 -27.64 19.47
C GLY A 134 26.57 -28.11 19.82
N LYS A 135 25.52 -27.44 19.32
CA LYS A 135 24.11 -27.86 19.49
C LYS A 135 23.48 -28.47 18.24
N GLU A 136 24.31 -28.99 17.35
CA GLU A 136 23.91 -29.56 16.07
C GLU A 136 22.96 -30.75 16.26
N GLU A 137 23.21 -31.60 17.26
CA GLU A 137 22.36 -32.74 17.60
C GLU A 137 20.99 -32.32 18.15
N GLU A 138 20.94 -31.27 18.97
CA GLU A 138 19.69 -30.71 19.50
C GLU A 138 18.85 -30.12 18.35
N ALA A 139 19.49 -29.43 17.41
CA ALA A 139 18.85 -28.90 16.21
C ALA A 139 18.34 -30.02 15.28
N ALA A 140 19.11 -31.09 15.10
CA ALA A 140 18.75 -32.26 14.30
C ALA A 140 17.56 -33.02 14.89
N ASN A 141 17.52 -33.20 16.22
CA ASN A 141 16.41 -33.84 16.91
C ASN A 141 15.10 -33.04 16.77
N VAL A 142 15.16 -31.71 16.87
CA VAL A 142 14.00 -30.82 16.65
C VAL A 142 13.56 -30.80 15.18
N LEU A 143 14.46 -31.10 14.23
CA LEU A 143 14.12 -31.27 12.82
C LEU A 143 13.43 -32.61 12.56
N ALA A 144 13.86 -33.69 13.22
CA ALA A 144 13.32 -35.04 13.04
C ALA A 144 11.93 -35.26 13.68
N GLN A 145 11.53 -34.43 14.64
CA GLN A 145 10.25 -34.52 15.36
C GLN A 145 9.05 -33.88 14.62
N ARG A 146 9.21 -33.47 13.36
CA ARG A 146 8.19 -32.78 12.56
C ARG A 146 7.77 -33.63 11.37
#